data_AF-A0A0F8ZU52-F1
#
_entry.id   AF-A0A0F8ZU52-F1
#
_cell.length_a   1.000
_cell.length_b   1.000
_cell.length_c   1.000
_cell.angle_alpha   90.00
_cell.angle_beta   90.00
_cell.angle_gamma   90.00
#
_symmetry.space_group_name_H-M   'P 1'
#
loop_
_entity.id
_entity.type
_entity.pdbx_description
1 polymer ?
#
loop_
_entity_poly.entity_id
_entity_poly.type
_entity_poly.pdbx_seq_one_letter_code
_entity_poly.pdbx_strand_id
1 'polypeptide(L)'
;MEKTEKTIRLTLLGGVNEVGGNTVLLEDYGYKVIRNQLSKIRFLTDINQDQLLILEKFCMIFKRFIKDKDRFTKGNVLYTLVQLIDNKLTEEILKKHFFEDIQILFESGEIYSDVIRILDHFGYFQKILKHLYEAIDKNDLNLLKIYHSSLNYSKFRNSRLKIIKDLKKKLKQLTPNSEDLKKIVQRIILKFENIEKNYSTNPVLICI
;
A
#
# COMPACT_ATOMS: atom_id res chain seq x y z
N MET A 1 34.34 -4.10 -25.23
CA MET A 1 32.87 -3.89 -25.17
C MET A 1 32.62 -2.65 -24.33
N GLU A 2 32.41 -1.50 -24.98
CA GLU A 2 32.01 -0.27 -24.29
C GLU A 2 30.62 -0.47 -23.69
N LYS A 3 30.49 -0.28 -22.37
CA LYS A 3 29.19 -0.17 -21.71
C LYS A 3 28.58 1.15 -22.15
N THR A 4 27.61 1.10 -23.06
CA THR A 4 26.79 2.26 -23.42
C THR A 4 25.89 2.58 -22.22
N GLU A 5 26.32 3.52 -21.39
CA GLU A 5 25.49 4.11 -20.33
C GLU A 5 24.31 4.83 -21.01
N LYS A 6 23.13 4.21 -20.98
CA LYS A 6 21.90 4.83 -21.49
C LYS A 6 21.50 5.98 -20.57
N THR A 7 21.91 7.19 -20.89
CA THR A 7 21.49 8.40 -20.18
C THR A 7 20.05 8.77 -20.59
N ILE A 8 19.14 8.82 -19.62
CA ILE A 8 17.70 8.99 -19.87
C ILE A 8 17.32 10.46 -19.68
N ARG A 9 16.86 11.12 -20.75
CA ARG A 9 16.20 12.44 -20.66
C ARG A 9 14.75 12.28 -20.21
N LEU A 10 14.32 13.07 -19.23
CA LEU A 10 12.94 13.15 -18.76
C LEU A 10 12.38 14.53 -19.04
N THR A 11 11.39 14.60 -19.94
CA THR A 11 10.52 15.77 -20.05
C THR A 11 9.51 15.69 -18.92
N LEU A 12 9.64 16.58 -17.93
CA LEU A 12 8.72 16.62 -16.78
C LEU A 12 7.31 17.00 -17.24
N LEU A 13 6.29 16.40 -16.62
CA LEU A 13 4.88 16.65 -16.92
C LEU A 13 4.52 18.09 -16.49
N GLY A 14 4.71 19.07 -17.38
CA GLY A 14 4.23 20.45 -17.18
C GLY A 14 5.19 21.58 -17.54
N GLY A 15 6.09 21.44 -18.51
CA GLY A 15 6.79 22.60 -19.05
C GLY A 15 8.00 22.24 -19.89
N VAL A 16 8.00 22.73 -21.14
CA VAL A 16 9.19 22.83 -21.97
C VAL A 16 10.11 23.84 -21.30
N ASN A 17 11.09 23.38 -20.53
CA ASN A 17 12.25 24.20 -20.22
C ASN A 17 13.37 23.75 -21.16
N GLU A 18 13.31 24.23 -22.39
CA GLU A 18 14.48 24.42 -23.24
C GLU A 18 15.37 25.47 -22.57
N VAL A 19 16.16 25.04 -21.59
CA VAL A 19 17.32 25.81 -21.14
C VAL A 19 18.50 24.85 -21.14
N GLY A 20 19.22 24.85 -22.26
CA GLY A 20 20.58 24.36 -22.40
C GLY A 20 20.89 22.99 -21.79
N GLY A 21 20.80 21.93 -22.60
CA GLY A 21 21.80 20.86 -22.68
C GLY A 21 22.27 20.11 -21.42
N ASN A 22 21.70 20.30 -20.25
CA ASN A 22 22.15 19.63 -19.03
C ASN A 22 21.35 18.35 -18.80
N THR A 23 22.02 17.23 -19.04
CA THR A 23 21.55 15.90 -18.68
C THR A 23 21.52 15.78 -17.16
N VAL A 24 20.38 16.07 -16.53
CA VAL A 24 20.22 15.85 -15.08
C VAL A 24 19.98 14.36 -14.86
N LEU A 25 20.90 13.70 -14.14
CA LEU A 25 20.73 12.31 -13.77
C LEU A 25 19.55 12.22 -12.81
N LEU A 26 18.69 11.21 -13.01
CA LEU A 26 17.55 10.92 -12.14
C LEU A 26 17.95 10.79 -10.66
N GLU A 27 19.21 10.41 -10.42
CA GLU A 27 19.83 10.20 -9.12
C GLU A 27 20.06 11.52 -8.36
N ASP A 28 20.09 12.65 -9.05
CA ASP A 28 20.30 13.99 -8.48
C ASP A 28 18.99 14.64 -8.02
N TYR A 29 17.84 14.07 -8.38
CA TYR A 29 16.55 14.60 -7.95
C TYR A 29 16.24 14.19 -6.51
N GLY A 30 16.21 15.18 -5.62
CA GLY A 30 15.72 15.00 -4.27
C GLY A 30 14.29 14.45 -4.25
N TYR A 31 13.98 13.62 -3.24
CA TYR A 31 12.67 12.96 -3.04
C TYR A 31 11.46 13.88 -3.31
N LYS A 32 11.54 15.16 -2.92
CA LYS A 32 10.48 16.17 -3.12
C LYS A 32 10.10 16.35 -4.59
N VAL A 33 11.06 16.37 -5.51
CA VAL A 33 10.79 16.57 -6.93
C VAL A 33 10.09 15.35 -7.52
N ILE A 34 10.56 14.16 -7.19
CA ILE A 34 9.96 12.90 -7.64
C ILE A 34 8.53 12.77 -7.12
N ARG A 35 8.31 13.04 -5.82
CA ARG A 35 6.98 13.05 -5.21
C ARG A 35 6.01 13.97 -5.95
N ASN A 36 6.43 15.18 -6.29
CA ASN A 36 5.58 16.15 -6.97
C ASN A 36 5.19 15.68 -8.39
N GLN A 37 6.07 14.98 -9.09
CA GLN A 37 5.74 14.43 -10.41
C GLN A 37 4.77 13.26 -10.29
N LEU A 38 4.98 12.35 -9.33
CA LEU A 38 4.08 11.24 -9.08
C LEU A 38 2.69 11.70 -8.63
N SER A 39 2.60 12.76 -7.83
CA SER A 39 1.30 13.30 -7.42
C SER A 39 0.46 13.81 -8.59
N LYS A 40 1.08 14.19 -9.71
CA LYS A 40 0.35 14.58 -10.92
C LYS A 40 -0.29 13.38 -11.62
N ILE A 41 0.40 12.24 -11.62
CA ILE A 41 -0.10 10.99 -12.23
C ILE A 41 -1.31 10.45 -11.48
N ARG A 42 -1.34 10.60 -10.15
CA ARG A 42 -2.43 10.15 -9.28
C ARG A 42 -3.83 10.58 -9.73
N PHE A 43 -3.97 11.84 -10.18
CA PHE A 43 -5.28 12.44 -10.47
C PHE A 43 -5.72 12.24 -11.92
N LEU A 44 -4.93 11.54 -12.73
CA LEU A 44 -5.28 11.28 -14.11
C LEU A 44 -6.31 10.16 -14.17
N THR A 45 -7.41 10.42 -14.88
CA THR A 45 -8.41 9.41 -15.22
C THR A 45 -7.88 8.42 -16.25
N ASP A 46 -7.09 8.93 -17.21
CA ASP A 46 -6.47 8.15 -18.28
C ASP A 46 -4.96 8.33 -18.22
N ILE A 47 -4.25 7.21 -17.99
CA ILE A 47 -2.79 7.19 -17.93
C ILE A 47 -2.25 6.65 -19.24
N ASN A 48 -1.45 7.44 -19.94
CA ASN A 48 -0.83 7.05 -21.21
C ASN A 48 0.49 6.27 -21.01
N GLN A 49 1.00 5.69 -22.10
CA GLN A 49 2.21 4.86 -22.05
C GLN A 49 3.46 5.62 -21.56
N ASP A 50 3.62 6.89 -21.94
CA ASP A 50 4.74 7.70 -21.52
C ASP A 50 4.73 7.94 -20.00
N GLN A 51 3.55 8.18 -19.43
CA GLN A 51 3.37 8.35 -17.99
C GLN A 51 3.66 7.04 -17.22
N LEU A 52 3.29 5.89 -17.78
CA LEU A 52 3.65 4.59 -17.21
C LEU A 52 5.16 4.36 -17.22
N LEU A 53 5.85 4.72 -18.31
CA LEU A 53 7.31 4.66 -18.40
C LEU A 53 8.00 5.60 -17.39
N ILE A 54 7.44 6.78 -17.18
CA ILE A 54 7.92 7.73 -16.15
C ILE A 54 7.76 7.11 -14.76
N LEU A 55 6.60 6.51 -14.48
CA LEU A 55 6.35 5.82 -13.21
C LEU A 55 7.35 4.68 -12.98
N GLU A 56 7.58 3.80 -13.95
CA GLU A 56 8.56 2.71 -13.84
C GLU A 56 9.95 3.23 -13.47
N LYS A 57 10.38 4.34 -14.09
CA LYS A 57 11.66 4.99 -13.78
C LYS A 57 11.71 5.51 -12.35
N PHE A 58 10.66 6.17 -11.89
CA PHE A 58 10.58 6.62 -10.50
C PHE A 58 10.55 5.46 -9.50
N CYS A 59 9.92 4.34 -9.86
CA CYS A 59 9.93 3.14 -9.04
C CYS A 59 11.37 2.68 -8.77
N MET A 60 12.22 2.64 -9.79
CA MET A 60 13.63 2.23 -9.63
C MET A 60 14.39 3.12 -8.63
N ILE A 61 14.13 4.42 -8.60
CA ILE A 61 14.77 5.35 -7.67
C ILE A 61 14.23 5.14 -6.25
N PHE A 62 12.91 5.03 -6.12
CA PHE A 62 12.24 4.82 -4.84
C PHE A 62 12.64 3.50 -4.17
N LYS A 63 12.95 2.45 -4.94
CA LYS A 63 13.51 1.21 -4.39
C LYS A 63 14.80 1.46 -3.59
N ARG A 64 15.68 2.35 -4.07
CA ARG A 64 16.92 2.72 -3.35
C ARG A 64 16.59 3.42 -2.02
N PHE A 65 15.60 4.31 -2.02
CA PHE A 65 15.17 4.98 -0.78
C PHE A 65 14.55 4.03 0.24
N ILE A 66 13.87 2.96 -0.20
CA ILE A 66 13.33 1.95 0.71
C ILE A 66 14.46 1.13 1.36
N LYS A 67 15.50 0.80 0.62
CA LYS A 67 16.60 -0.05 1.10
C LYS A 67 17.58 0.69 2.01
N ASP A 68 17.94 1.92 1.65
CA ASP A 68 19.18 2.54 2.14
C ASP A 68 18.97 3.82 2.99
N LYS A 69 17.72 4.15 3.34
CA LYS A 69 17.40 5.40 4.06
C LYS A 69 16.70 5.16 5.38
N ASP A 70 16.68 6.22 6.19
CA ASP A 70 16.05 6.27 7.50
C ASP A 70 14.53 6.06 7.44
N ARG A 71 13.94 5.77 8.60
CA ARG A 71 12.51 5.50 8.80
C ARG A 71 11.60 6.61 8.24
N PHE A 72 11.98 7.88 8.37
CA PHE A 72 11.16 8.99 7.88
C PHE A 72 11.14 9.03 6.35
N THR A 73 12.29 8.83 5.71
CA THR A 73 12.37 8.73 4.25
C THR A 73 11.59 7.53 3.71
N LYS A 74 11.72 6.34 4.34
CA LYS A 74 10.93 5.16 3.97
C LYS A 74 9.42 5.43 4.07
N GLY A 75 8.96 6.00 5.19
CA GLY A 75 7.55 6.33 5.41
C GLY A 75 7.00 7.27 4.34
N ASN A 76 7.76 8.28 3.95
CA ASN A 76 7.39 9.22 2.90
C ASN A 76 7.26 8.55 1.51
N VAL A 77 8.18 7.64 1.17
CA VAL A 77 8.09 6.84 -0.05
C VAL A 77 6.83 5.96 -0.03
N LEU A 78 6.63 5.20 1.04
CA LEU A 78 5.47 4.31 1.21
C LEU A 78 4.14 5.08 1.10
N TYR A 79 4.04 6.23 1.76
CA TYR A 79 2.89 7.11 1.66
C TYR A 79 2.61 7.53 0.21
N THR A 80 3.67 7.83 -0.55
CA THR A 80 3.53 8.19 -1.98
C THR A 80 3.06 7.01 -2.81
N LEU A 81 3.58 5.81 -2.55
CA LEU A 81 3.15 4.58 -3.23
C LEU A 81 1.66 4.30 -2.98
N VAL A 82 1.19 4.43 -1.73
CA VAL A 82 -0.23 4.26 -1.37
C VAL A 82 -1.15 5.15 -2.18
N GLN A 83 -0.72 6.36 -2.55
CA GLN A 83 -1.57 7.24 -3.36
C GLN A 83 -1.81 6.72 -4.79
N LEU A 84 -0.98 5.80 -5.27
CA LEU A 84 -1.01 5.27 -6.62
C LEU A 84 -1.60 3.85 -6.69
N ILE A 85 -1.85 3.16 -5.57
CA ILE A 85 -2.31 1.76 -5.59
C ILE A 85 -3.80 1.60 -5.98
N ASP A 86 -4.57 2.69 -5.98
CA ASP A 86 -6.01 2.65 -6.28
C ASP A 86 -6.29 2.58 -7.79
N ASN A 87 -5.34 3.00 -8.63
CA ASN A 87 -5.43 2.84 -10.09
C ASN A 87 -4.77 1.52 -10.50
N LYS A 88 -5.48 0.71 -11.29
CA LYS A 88 -5.05 -0.65 -11.64
C LYS A 88 -3.74 -0.70 -12.44
N LEU A 89 -3.53 0.22 -13.39
CA LEU A 89 -2.33 0.25 -14.22
C LEU A 89 -1.10 0.60 -13.36
N THR A 90 -1.22 1.57 -12.46
CA THR A 90 -0.15 1.91 -11.54
C THR A 90 0.05 0.84 -10.48
N GLU A 91 -1.01 0.20 -9.97
CA GLU A 91 -0.92 -0.94 -9.05
C GLU A 91 -0.06 -2.07 -9.63
N GLU A 92 -0.28 -2.45 -10.89
CA GLU A 92 0.48 -3.51 -11.57
C GLU A 92 1.97 -3.18 -11.67
N ILE A 93 2.30 -1.93 -12.02
CA ILE A 93 3.69 -1.45 -12.03
C ILE A 93 4.29 -1.47 -10.63
N LEU A 94 3.59 -0.94 -9.64
CA LEU A 94 4.07 -0.90 -8.27
C LEU A 94 4.29 -2.32 -7.73
N LYS A 95 3.40 -3.26 -8.02
CA LYS A 95 3.54 -4.66 -7.61
C LYS A 95 4.78 -5.29 -8.24
N LYS A 96 4.97 -5.11 -9.55
CA LYS A 96 6.15 -5.59 -10.28
C LYS A 96 7.46 -5.10 -9.65
N HIS A 97 7.49 -3.83 -9.23
CA HIS A 97 8.72 -3.22 -8.74
C HIS A 97 8.94 -3.37 -7.23
N PHE A 98 7.91 -3.36 -6.40
CA PHE A 98 8.07 -3.23 -4.94
C PHE A 98 7.64 -4.44 -4.13
N PHE A 99 6.94 -5.43 -4.69
CA PHE A 99 6.31 -6.48 -3.89
C PHE A 99 7.27 -7.15 -2.91
N GLU A 100 8.42 -7.63 -3.38
CA GLU A 100 9.43 -8.28 -2.55
C GLU A 100 10.01 -7.36 -1.46
N ASP A 101 10.38 -6.13 -1.80
CA ASP A 101 10.97 -5.19 -0.84
C ASP A 101 9.96 -4.82 0.27
N ILE A 102 8.67 -4.68 -0.07
CA ILE A 102 7.61 -4.40 0.90
C ILE A 102 7.34 -5.63 1.78
N GLN A 103 7.41 -6.85 1.23
CA GLN A 103 7.33 -8.08 2.04
C GLN A 103 8.46 -8.14 3.06
N ILE A 104 9.70 -7.81 2.67
CA ILE A 104 10.86 -7.80 3.57
C ILE A 104 10.65 -6.78 4.71
N LEU A 105 10.16 -5.57 4.40
CA LEU A 105 9.81 -4.59 5.44
C LEU A 105 8.75 -5.12 6.41
N PHE A 106 7.71 -5.78 5.89
CA PHE A 106 6.67 -6.36 6.73
C PHE A 106 7.20 -7.48 7.63
N GLU A 107 7.98 -8.40 7.08
CA GLU A 107 8.50 -9.58 7.79
C GLU A 107 9.61 -9.20 8.80
N SER A 108 10.31 -8.09 8.58
CA SER A 108 11.28 -7.53 9.56
C SER A 108 10.64 -6.78 10.73
N GLY A 109 9.31 -6.62 10.74
CA GLY A 109 8.58 -5.94 11.82
C GLY A 109 8.48 -4.42 11.65
N GLU A 110 8.95 -3.85 10.54
CA GLU A 110 8.70 -2.45 10.17
C GLU A 110 7.25 -2.27 9.66
N ILE A 111 6.28 -2.47 10.56
CA ILE A 111 4.85 -2.49 10.21
C ILE A 111 4.29 -1.07 10.23
N TYR A 112 4.29 -0.43 9.06
CA TYR A 112 3.57 0.82 8.80
C TYR A 112 2.15 0.53 8.30
N SER A 113 1.21 1.43 8.57
CA SER A 113 -0.13 1.40 7.95
C SER A 113 -0.06 1.29 6.43
N ASP A 114 0.92 1.98 5.84
CA ASP A 114 1.12 2.04 4.39
C ASP A 114 1.67 0.73 3.83
N VAL A 115 2.57 0.04 4.54
CA VAL A 115 3.04 -1.31 4.17
C VAL A 115 1.87 -2.29 4.13
N ILE A 116 1.00 -2.26 5.14
CA ILE A 116 -0.19 -3.12 5.18
C ILE A 116 -1.11 -2.84 4.02
N ARG A 117 -1.40 -1.57 3.72
CA ARG A 117 -2.26 -1.17 2.59
C ARG A 117 -1.71 -1.64 1.26
N ILE A 118 -0.42 -1.42 1.01
CA ILE A 118 0.24 -1.82 -0.23
C ILE A 118 0.18 -3.34 -0.40
N LEU A 119 0.54 -4.11 0.64
CA LEU A 119 0.52 -5.58 0.60
C LEU A 119 -0.89 -6.15 0.43
N ASP A 120 -1.89 -5.53 1.05
CA ASP A 120 -3.29 -5.90 0.90
C ASP A 120 -3.76 -5.73 -0.56
N HIS A 121 -3.40 -4.62 -1.21
CA HIS A 121 -3.64 -4.42 -2.65
C HIS A 121 -2.92 -5.49 -3.49
N PHE A 122 -1.67 -5.81 -3.15
CA PHE A 122 -0.89 -6.80 -3.90
C PHE A 122 -1.34 -8.26 -3.69
N GLY A 123 -2.36 -8.51 -2.86
CA GLY A 123 -2.92 -9.84 -2.64
C GLY A 123 -2.23 -10.65 -1.55
N TYR A 124 -1.49 -10.00 -0.64
CA TYR A 124 -0.79 -10.64 0.48
C TYR A 124 -1.70 -10.92 1.71
N PHE A 125 -3.01 -10.80 1.52
CA PHE A 125 -4.02 -10.76 2.57
C PHE A 125 -4.02 -11.98 3.51
N GLN A 126 -3.73 -13.20 3.01
CA GLN A 126 -3.68 -14.41 3.84
C GLN A 126 -2.57 -14.35 4.90
N LYS A 127 -1.38 -13.88 4.52
CA LYS A 127 -0.27 -13.71 5.46
C LYS A 127 -0.58 -12.57 6.45
N ILE A 128 -1.17 -11.47 5.99
CA ILE A 128 -1.59 -10.38 6.89
C ILE A 128 -2.61 -10.89 7.93
N LEU A 129 -3.58 -11.71 7.51
CA LEU A 129 -4.58 -12.30 8.41
C LEU A 129 -3.93 -13.23 9.44
N LYS A 130 -2.94 -14.02 9.04
CA LYS A 130 -2.16 -14.86 9.98
C LYS A 130 -1.50 -14.00 11.06
N HIS A 131 -0.80 -12.92 10.67
CA HIS A 131 -0.16 -12.01 11.62
C HIS A 131 -1.18 -11.29 12.51
N LEU A 132 -2.37 -10.97 12.01
CA LEU A 132 -3.45 -10.43 12.83
C LEU A 132 -3.84 -11.41 13.94
N TYR A 133 -3.99 -12.69 13.64
CA TYR A 133 -4.28 -13.71 14.65
C TYR A 133 -3.15 -13.86 15.67
N GLU A 134 -1.90 -13.86 15.21
CA GLU A 134 -0.73 -13.90 16.09
C GLU A 134 -0.66 -12.66 17.00
N ALA A 135 -1.04 -11.48 16.51
CA ALA A 135 -1.10 -10.25 17.30
C ALA A 135 -2.17 -10.34 18.41
N ILE A 136 -3.30 -11.00 18.17
CA ILE A 136 -4.29 -11.29 19.21
C ILE A 136 -3.69 -12.21 20.27
N ASP A 137 -3.03 -13.28 19.86
CA ASP A 137 -2.45 -14.28 20.78
C ASP A 137 -1.32 -13.68 21.64
N LYS A 138 -0.58 -12.72 21.09
CA LYS A 138 0.48 -11.98 21.79
C LYS A 138 -0.01 -10.74 22.56
N ASN A 139 -1.31 -10.43 22.51
CA ASN A 139 -1.89 -9.21 23.09
C ASN A 139 -1.21 -7.91 22.57
N ASP A 140 -0.84 -7.86 21.29
CA ASP A 140 -0.22 -6.68 20.68
C ASP A 140 -1.28 -5.67 20.24
N LEU A 141 -1.72 -4.85 21.19
CA LEU A 141 -2.76 -3.85 20.96
C LEU A 141 -2.38 -2.81 19.89
N ASN A 142 -1.11 -2.45 19.78
CA ASN A 142 -0.67 -1.43 18.83
C ASN A 142 -0.77 -1.95 17.41
N LEU A 143 -0.29 -3.17 17.18
CA LEU A 143 -0.39 -3.82 15.88
C LEU A 143 -1.85 -4.06 15.48
N LEU A 144 -2.71 -4.45 16.42
CA LEU A 144 -4.15 -4.60 16.16
C LEU A 144 -4.83 -3.27 15.77
N LYS A 145 -4.43 -2.14 16.37
CA LYS A 145 -4.91 -0.81 15.97
C LYS A 145 -4.48 -0.45 14.54
N ILE A 146 -3.25 -0.82 14.15
CA ILE A 146 -2.74 -0.61 12.79
C ILE A 146 -3.56 -1.46 11.80
N TYR A 147 -3.76 -2.75 12.06
CA TYR A 147 -4.60 -3.60 11.21
C TYR A 147 -6.03 -3.07 11.11
N HIS A 148 -6.62 -2.68 12.22
CA HIS A 148 -7.96 -2.10 12.26
C HIS A 148 -8.10 -0.87 11.35
N SER A 149 -7.10 0.02 11.32
CA SER A 149 -7.14 1.26 10.55
C SER A 149 -6.73 1.11 9.09
N SER A 150 -5.96 0.07 8.75
CA SER A 150 -5.24 0.01 7.47
C SER A 150 -5.79 -1.04 6.50
N LEU A 151 -6.40 -2.12 6.99
CA LEU A 151 -6.91 -3.20 6.14
C LEU A 151 -8.11 -2.77 5.30
N ASN A 152 -8.13 -3.17 4.03
CA ASN A 152 -9.31 -3.10 3.19
C ASN A 152 -10.13 -4.39 3.33
N TYR A 153 -11.00 -4.39 4.35
CA TYR A 153 -11.86 -5.52 4.71
C TYR A 153 -12.70 -6.07 3.55
N SER A 154 -13.06 -5.24 2.55
CA SER A 154 -13.84 -5.66 1.39
C SER A 154 -13.16 -6.76 0.56
N LYS A 155 -11.82 -6.81 0.53
CA LYS A 155 -11.03 -7.80 -0.20
C LYS A 155 -11.17 -9.23 0.37
N PHE A 156 -11.67 -9.36 1.60
CA PHE A 156 -11.89 -10.64 2.27
C PHE A 156 -13.30 -11.20 2.10
N ARG A 157 -14.13 -10.67 1.18
CA ARG A 157 -15.55 -11.02 1.02
C ARG A 157 -15.83 -12.53 1.04
N ASN A 158 -15.04 -13.31 0.31
CA ASN A 158 -15.25 -14.76 0.17
C ASN A 158 -14.91 -15.55 1.44
N SER A 159 -13.94 -15.08 2.22
CA SER A 159 -13.52 -15.72 3.48
C SER A 159 -14.13 -15.07 4.73
N ARG A 160 -14.91 -14.00 4.56
CA ARG A 160 -15.42 -13.13 5.62
C ARG A 160 -16.11 -13.89 6.75
N LEU A 161 -17.07 -14.76 6.42
CA LEU A 161 -17.85 -15.49 7.42
C LEU A 161 -16.95 -16.41 8.27
N LYS A 162 -15.97 -17.05 7.63
CA LYS A 162 -14.97 -17.87 8.32
C LYS A 162 -14.13 -17.00 9.26
N ILE A 163 -13.63 -15.86 8.78
CA ILE A 163 -12.83 -14.93 9.59
C ILE A 163 -13.62 -14.43 10.81
N ILE A 164 -14.88 -14.00 10.62
CA ILE A 164 -15.74 -13.56 11.72
C ILE A 164 -15.93 -14.69 12.74
N LYS A 165 -16.20 -15.91 12.28
CA LYS A 165 -16.37 -17.08 13.15
C LYS A 165 -15.10 -17.35 13.97
N ASP A 166 -13.94 -17.31 13.33
CA ASP A 166 -12.64 -17.54 13.97
C ASP A 166 -12.30 -16.44 14.98
N LEU A 167 -12.53 -15.16 14.64
CA LEU A 167 -12.34 -14.03 15.55
C LEU A 167 -13.29 -14.10 16.76
N LYS A 168 -14.57 -14.44 16.56
CA LYS A 168 -15.53 -14.64 17.66
C LYS A 168 -15.10 -15.78 18.59
N LYS A 169 -14.52 -16.85 18.05
CA LYS A 169 -13.97 -17.95 18.86
C LYS A 169 -12.79 -17.46 19.70
N LYS A 170 -11.83 -16.74 19.10
CA LYS A 170 -10.70 -16.15 19.83
C LYS A 170 -11.16 -15.18 20.92
N LEU A 171 -12.11 -14.29 20.61
CA LEU A 171 -12.65 -13.33 21.58
C LEU A 171 -13.19 -14.01 22.85
N LYS A 172 -13.88 -15.15 22.71
CA LYS A 172 -14.39 -15.94 23.85
C LYS A 172 -13.29 -16.60 24.68
N GLN A 173 -12.12 -16.84 24.09
CA GLN A 173 -10.97 -17.45 24.76
C GLN A 173 -10.10 -16.43 25.50
N LEU A 174 -10.31 -15.13 25.27
CA LEU A 174 -9.54 -14.08 25.95
C LEU A 174 -9.91 -13.98 27.43
N THR A 175 -8.89 -13.80 28.27
CA THR A 175 -9.08 -13.69 29.72
C THR A 175 -9.98 -12.51 30.09
N PRO A 176 -10.71 -12.57 31.23
CA PRO A 176 -11.56 -11.48 31.72
C PRO A 176 -10.85 -10.12 31.78
N ASN A 177 -9.57 -10.10 32.15
CA ASN A 177 -8.79 -8.87 32.36
C ASN A 177 -8.27 -8.21 31.07
N SER A 178 -8.49 -8.81 29.89
CA SER A 178 -8.03 -8.31 28.60
C SER A 178 -9.05 -7.37 27.93
N GLU A 179 -9.59 -6.40 28.66
CA GLU A 179 -10.73 -5.59 28.21
C GLU A 179 -10.43 -4.78 26.95
N ASP A 180 -9.26 -4.15 26.86
CA ASP A 180 -8.85 -3.38 25.68
C ASP A 180 -8.62 -4.26 24.44
N LEU A 181 -8.09 -5.47 24.65
CA LEU A 181 -7.91 -6.46 23.59
C LEU A 181 -9.27 -6.92 23.04
N LYS A 182 -10.21 -7.23 23.94
CA LYS A 182 -11.57 -7.59 23.56
C LYS A 182 -12.24 -6.48 22.76
N LYS A 183 -12.10 -5.23 23.20
CA LYS A 183 -12.65 -4.06 22.49
C LYS A 183 -12.07 -3.92 21.07
N ILE A 184 -10.75 -4.03 20.89
CA ILE A 184 -10.17 -3.88 19.55
C ILE A 184 -10.53 -5.06 18.62
N VAL A 185 -10.55 -6.30 19.14
CA VAL A 185 -10.99 -7.48 18.37
C VAL A 185 -12.46 -7.34 17.96
N GLN A 186 -13.32 -6.87 18.86
CA GLN A 186 -14.73 -6.59 18.55
C GLN A 186 -14.87 -5.54 17.44
N ARG A 187 -14.07 -4.47 17.46
CA ARG A 187 -14.06 -3.45 16.40
C ARG A 187 -13.63 -4.02 15.05
N ILE A 188 -12.63 -4.90 15.04
CA ILE A 188 -12.20 -5.61 13.82
C ILE A 188 -13.34 -6.49 13.28
N ILE A 189 -14.03 -7.24 14.14
CA ILE A 189 -15.21 -8.05 13.76
C ILE A 189 -16.29 -7.15 13.14
N LEU A 190 -16.62 -6.04 13.78
CA LEU A 190 -17.62 -5.08 13.29
C LEU A 190 -17.26 -4.54 11.91
N LYS A 191 -15.98 -4.29 11.61
CA LYS A 191 -15.54 -3.88 10.27
C LYS A 191 -15.81 -4.96 9.22
N PHE A 192 -15.55 -6.24 9.54
CA PHE A 192 -15.91 -7.34 8.65
C PHE A 192 -17.44 -7.43 8.45
N GLU A 193 -18.23 -7.26 9.51
CA GLU A 193 -19.70 -7.32 9.44
C GLU A 193 -20.29 -6.15 8.62
N ASN A 194 -19.76 -4.94 8.79
CA ASN A 194 -20.27 -3.72 8.13
C ASN A 194 -19.97 -3.62 6.63
N ILE A 195 -19.14 -4.50 6.05
CA ILE A 195 -18.94 -4.57 4.59
C ILE A 195 -20.29 -4.66 3.88
N GLU A 196 -21.26 -5.41 4.44
CA GLU A 196 -22.54 -5.70 3.79
C GLU A 196 -23.48 -4.50 3.68
N LYS A 197 -23.55 -3.68 4.73
CA LYS A 197 -24.48 -2.54 4.82
C LYS A 197 -24.23 -1.48 3.73
N ASN A 198 -22.99 -1.39 3.27
CA ASN A 198 -22.60 -0.46 2.21
C ASN A 198 -22.89 -0.99 0.80
N TYR A 199 -23.16 -2.28 0.63
CA TYR A 199 -23.53 -2.87 -0.67
C TYR A 199 -25.03 -3.15 -0.79
N SER A 200 -25.76 -3.35 0.31
CA SER A 200 -27.22 -3.48 0.29
C SER A 200 -27.96 -2.14 0.17
N THR A 201 -27.26 -1.01 0.22
CA THR A 201 -27.78 0.35 0.02
C THR A 201 -27.52 0.92 -1.38
N ASN A 202 -26.83 0.18 -2.25
CA ASN A 202 -26.70 0.51 -3.67
C ASN A 202 -27.58 -0.45 -4.47
N PRO A 203 -28.87 -0.13 -4.69
CA PRO A 203 -29.65 -0.89 -5.65
C PRO A 203 -28.96 -0.70 -6.99
N VAL A 204 -28.44 -1.79 -7.54
CA VAL A 204 -28.08 -1.87 -8.95
C VAL A 204 -29.29 -1.34 -9.71
N LEU A 205 -29.12 -0.19 -10.36
CA LEU A 205 -29.96 0.22 -11.48
C LEU A 205 -29.80 -0.87 -12.54
N ILE A 206 -30.62 -1.91 -12.42
CA ILE A 206 -30.91 -2.84 -13.49
C ILE A 206 -31.76 -2.01 -14.46
N CYS A 207 -31.10 -1.33 -15.39
CA CYS A 207 -31.75 -0.92 -16.61
C CYS A 207 -31.92 -2.20 -17.45
N ILE A 208 -33.19 -2.60 -17.57
CA ILE A 208 -33.70 -3.63 -18.48
C ILE A 208 -33.40 -3.21 -19.92
#